data_AF-A0A2U3NRW5-F1
#
_entry.id   AF-A0A2U3NRW5-F1
#
_cell.length_a   1.000
_cell.length_b   1.000
_cell.length_c   1.000
_cell.angle_alpha   90.00
_cell.angle_beta   90.00
_cell.angle_gamma   90.00
#
_symmetry.space_group_name_H-M   'P 1'
#
loop_
_entity.id
_entity.type
_entity.pdbx_description
1 polymer ?
#
loop_
_entity_poly.entity_id
_entity_poly.type
_entity_poly.pdbx_seq_one_letter_code
_entity_poly.pdbx_strand_id
1 'polypeptide(L)'
;MRLRLGRPDISRYSDRFNVPAADAAALSVTWMGVATLLLDDGSSALMTDGYFSRPSLARIAAGKLSPSQARVDGCLAHAKVSRLDAVIPVHTHIDHVMDSALVADRTGAQLVGGESAANVGRGYGLPEDRLVVAASGEPISLGAFDVTLIESHHCPPDRFPGVIDAPLIPPVQASAYRCGESWSALIAHRPSGRRLLIQGSAGFVEGALSGQRADAVYLSVGQLGLQPRSYLVDYWTETVRAVGARRVIAIHWDDFFRPLSKPLRALPYAGDDLDASMRVLDELAAADGVTLHFPTLWRRENPWI
;
A
#
# COMPACT_ATOMS: atom_id res chain seq x y z
N MET A 1 6.67 -18.15 -22.39
CA MET A 1 7.73 -17.75 -21.44
C MET A 1 8.36 -19.00 -20.83
N ARG A 2 9.69 -19.08 -20.73
CA ARG A 2 10.34 -20.14 -19.94
C ARG A 2 10.11 -19.82 -18.45
N LEU A 3 9.64 -20.80 -17.68
CA LEU A 3 9.52 -20.68 -16.21
C LEU A 3 10.90 -20.38 -15.62
N ARG A 4 11.08 -19.18 -15.06
CA ARG A 4 12.29 -18.78 -14.34
C ARG A 4 12.12 -19.25 -12.89
N LEU A 5 13.02 -20.12 -12.42
CA LEU A 5 13.00 -20.58 -11.04
C LEU A 5 13.69 -19.55 -10.13
N GLY A 6 13.28 -19.50 -8.86
CA GLY A 6 13.87 -18.61 -7.86
C GLY A 6 13.14 -17.29 -7.69
N ARG A 7 13.92 -16.23 -7.38
CA ARG A 7 13.44 -14.88 -7.04
C ARG A 7 14.37 -13.83 -7.64
N PRO A 8 13.89 -12.60 -7.90
CA PRO A 8 14.76 -11.44 -8.07
C PRO A 8 15.70 -11.28 -6.86
N ASP A 9 16.95 -10.90 -7.13
CA ASP A 9 17.96 -10.63 -6.09
C ASP A 9 17.90 -9.16 -5.69
N ILE A 10 17.29 -8.89 -4.53
CA ILE A 10 17.08 -7.52 -4.05
C ILE A 10 18.39 -6.77 -3.79
N SER A 11 19.51 -7.46 -3.59
CA SER A 11 20.81 -6.81 -3.35
C SER A 11 21.31 -6.00 -4.56
N ARG A 12 20.80 -6.30 -5.76
CA ARG A 12 21.05 -5.53 -6.99
C ARG A 12 20.53 -4.10 -6.93
N TYR A 13 19.60 -3.81 -6.02
CA TYR A 13 19.01 -2.50 -5.80
C TYR A 13 19.46 -1.86 -4.47
N SER A 14 20.53 -2.37 -3.86
CA SER A 14 21.01 -1.92 -2.54
C SER A 14 21.34 -0.42 -2.48
N ASP A 15 21.79 0.16 -3.60
CA ASP A 15 22.07 1.58 -3.78
C ASP A 15 20.80 2.46 -3.84
N ARG A 16 19.63 1.84 -4.02
CA ARG A 16 18.34 2.54 -4.14
C ARG A 16 17.52 2.59 -2.86
N PHE A 17 17.95 1.92 -1.79
CA PHE A 17 17.38 2.06 -0.44
C PHE A 17 17.89 3.35 0.22
N ASN A 18 17.66 4.48 -0.46
CA ASN A 18 18.32 5.75 -0.20
C ASN A 18 17.34 6.92 -0.14
N VAL A 19 16.05 6.66 0.15
CA VAL A 19 15.13 7.74 0.53
C VAL A 19 15.74 8.47 1.73
N PRO A 20 15.80 9.82 1.72
CA PRO A 20 16.36 10.59 2.83
C PRO A 20 15.69 10.25 4.15
N ALA A 21 16.46 10.19 5.25
CA ALA A 21 15.85 10.09 6.58
C ALA A 21 15.07 11.37 6.90
N ALA A 22 13.95 11.22 7.60
CA ALA A 22 13.28 12.35 8.21
C ALA A 22 13.97 12.77 9.51
N ASP A 23 13.99 14.07 9.79
CA ASP A 23 14.36 14.57 11.11
C ASP A 23 13.34 14.12 12.17
N ALA A 24 13.76 14.05 13.43
CA ALA A 24 12.98 13.42 14.50
C ALA A 24 11.57 14.01 14.72
N ALA A 25 11.36 15.30 14.39
CA ALA A 25 10.08 16.01 14.53
C ALA A 25 9.46 16.39 13.18
N ALA A 26 10.00 15.91 12.06
CA ALA A 26 9.46 16.19 10.75
C ALA A 26 8.35 15.21 10.36
N LEU A 27 7.43 15.68 9.52
CA LEU A 27 6.55 14.81 8.74
C LEU A 27 7.39 13.75 8.05
N SER A 28 7.01 12.50 8.24
CA SER A 28 7.73 11.35 7.72
C SER A 28 6.79 10.30 7.16
N VAL A 29 7.36 9.42 6.33
CA VAL A 29 6.72 8.18 5.89
C VAL A 29 7.57 7.01 6.33
N THR A 30 6.97 6.00 6.95
CA THR A 30 7.63 4.75 7.32
C THR A 30 6.98 3.58 6.60
N TRP A 31 7.76 2.89 5.78
CA TRP A 31 7.31 1.67 5.10
C TRP A 31 7.47 0.44 5.99
N MET A 32 6.43 -0.39 6.01
CA MET A 32 6.33 -1.56 6.89
C MET A 32 6.01 -2.84 6.13
N GLY A 33 6.37 -2.89 4.85
CA GLY A 33 6.13 -4.02 3.95
C GLY A 33 4.89 -3.83 3.09
N VAL A 34 4.85 -4.52 1.94
CA VAL A 34 3.72 -4.48 1.00
C VAL A 34 3.41 -3.03 0.62
N ALA A 35 2.18 -2.56 0.80
CA ALA A 35 1.77 -1.17 0.65
C ALA A 35 1.42 -0.51 2.00
N THR A 36 1.89 -1.08 3.12
CA THR A 36 1.71 -0.49 4.46
C THR A 36 2.69 0.66 4.67
N LEU A 37 2.14 1.87 4.79
CA LEU A 37 2.85 3.12 5.02
C LEU A 37 2.26 3.83 6.24
N LEU A 38 3.11 4.26 7.17
CA LEU A 38 2.75 5.18 8.25
C LEU A 38 3.16 6.59 7.84
N LEU A 39 2.20 7.50 7.73
CA LEU A 39 2.48 8.94 7.62
C LEU A 39 2.30 9.55 9.01
N ASP A 40 3.30 10.28 9.50
CA ASP A 40 3.32 10.77 10.87
C ASP A 40 4.08 12.10 10.96
N ASP A 41 3.41 13.12 11.51
CA ASP A 41 3.98 14.45 11.83
C ASP A 41 4.31 14.65 13.32
N GLY A 42 4.09 13.62 14.14
CA GLY A 42 4.25 13.62 15.60
C GLY A 42 2.98 14.00 16.37
N SER A 43 1.97 14.54 15.70
CA SER A 43 0.67 14.94 16.27
C SER A 43 -0.51 14.17 15.70
N SER A 44 -0.45 13.86 14.40
CA SER A 44 -1.45 13.18 13.61
C SER A 44 -0.77 12.11 12.78
N ALA A 45 -1.46 10.97 12.58
CA ALA A 45 -0.90 9.86 11.85
C ALA A 45 -1.94 9.04 11.10
N LEU A 46 -1.58 8.62 9.90
CA LEU A 46 -2.37 7.74 9.03
C LEU A 46 -1.59 6.47 8.74
N MET A 47 -2.28 5.35 8.57
CA MET A 47 -1.66 4.12 8.11
C MET A 47 -2.42 3.56 6.90
N THR A 48 -1.72 3.23 5.81
CA THR A 48 -2.33 2.39 4.77
C THR A 48 -2.24 0.91 5.15
N ASP A 49 -3.27 0.14 4.83
CA ASP A 49 -3.37 -1.32 5.04
C ASP A 49 -3.23 -1.79 6.49
N GLY A 50 -2.00 -1.80 7.01
CA GLY A 50 -1.66 -2.38 8.31
C GLY A 50 -1.43 -3.90 8.26
N TYR A 51 -1.00 -4.44 7.12
CA TYR A 51 -0.87 -5.90 6.92
C TYR A 51 0.40 -6.48 7.55
N PHE A 52 0.28 -6.89 8.82
CA PHE A 52 1.38 -7.42 9.65
C PHE A 52 1.32 -8.94 9.83
N SER A 53 0.15 -9.55 9.64
CA SER A 53 -0.08 -10.97 9.85
C SER A 53 0.71 -11.84 8.90
N ARG A 54 0.84 -11.47 7.62
CA ARG A 54 1.66 -12.15 6.60
C ARG A 54 1.65 -13.69 6.73
N PRO A 55 0.48 -14.36 6.63
CA PRO A 55 0.40 -15.82 6.67
C PRO A 55 1.27 -16.45 5.58
N SER A 56 1.92 -17.56 5.89
CA SER A 56 2.70 -18.30 4.90
C SER A 56 1.80 -18.95 3.85
N LEU A 57 2.35 -19.27 2.68
CA LEU A 57 1.63 -20.04 1.64
C LEU A 57 1.04 -21.35 2.19
N ALA A 58 1.76 -22.05 3.06
CA ALA A 58 1.25 -23.26 3.72
C ALA A 58 0.03 -22.96 4.60
N ARG A 59 0.00 -21.82 5.30
CA ARG A 59 -1.14 -21.40 6.11
C ARG A 59 -2.34 -21.02 5.26
N ILE A 60 -2.11 -20.38 4.11
CA ILE A 60 -3.17 -20.08 3.13
C ILE A 60 -3.75 -21.36 2.55
N ALA A 61 -2.91 -22.32 2.18
CA ALA A 61 -3.34 -23.61 1.67
C ALA A 61 -4.08 -24.46 2.72
N ALA A 62 -3.76 -24.30 4.01
CA ALA A 62 -4.42 -24.98 5.11
C ALA A 62 -5.85 -24.46 5.41
N GLY A 63 -6.33 -23.43 4.71
CA GLY A 63 -7.72 -23.00 4.73
C GLY A 63 -7.93 -21.65 5.39
N LYS A 64 -8.64 -21.62 6.53
CA LYS A 64 -9.16 -20.37 7.10
C LYS A 64 -8.09 -19.56 7.84
N LEU A 65 -8.18 -18.24 7.68
CA LEU A 65 -7.22 -17.24 8.10
C LEU A 65 -7.90 -16.22 9.02
N SER A 66 -7.16 -15.79 10.03
CA SER A 66 -7.52 -14.70 10.93
C SER A 66 -6.31 -13.79 11.12
N PRO A 67 -6.55 -12.50 11.43
CA PRO A 67 -5.51 -11.60 11.90
C PRO A 67 -4.74 -12.20 13.09
N SER A 68 -3.43 -12.08 13.07
CA SER A 68 -2.54 -12.46 14.15
C SER A 68 -2.33 -11.27 15.08
N GLN A 69 -3.10 -11.21 16.17
CA GLN A 69 -2.99 -10.15 17.19
C GLN A 69 -1.54 -9.94 17.64
N ALA A 70 -0.82 -11.00 17.97
CA ALA A 70 0.58 -10.90 18.39
C ALA A 70 1.51 -10.26 17.34
N ARG A 71 1.26 -10.46 16.04
CA ARG A 71 2.06 -9.83 14.97
C ARG A 71 1.68 -8.38 14.77
N VAL A 72 0.38 -8.08 14.78
CA VAL A 72 -0.13 -6.71 14.68
C VAL A 72 0.36 -5.87 15.86
N ASP A 73 0.10 -6.32 17.09
CA ASP A 73 0.52 -5.63 18.32
C ASP A 73 2.05 -5.45 18.37
N GLY A 74 2.81 -6.48 17.95
CA GLY A 74 4.27 -6.42 17.88
C GLY A 74 4.80 -5.40 16.87
N CYS A 75 4.18 -5.29 15.70
CA CYS A 75 4.57 -4.31 14.67
C CYS A 75 4.20 -2.88 15.07
N LEU A 76 3.00 -2.68 15.65
CA LEU A 76 2.59 -1.38 16.18
C LEU A 76 3.52 -0.92 17.31
N ALA A 77 3.88 -1.82 18.24
CA ALA A 77 4.84 -1.53 19.30
C ALA A 77 6.24 -1.20 18.74
N HIS A 78 6.71 -1.94 17.73
CA HIS A 78 8.00 -1.68 17.08
C HIS A 78 8.02 -0.30 16.40
N ALA A 79 6.94 0.04 15.69
CA ALA A 79 6.76 1.34 15.05
C ALA A 79 6.40 2.48 16.03
N LYS A 80 6.21 2.17 17.32
CA LYS A 80 5.75 3.09 18.37
C LYS A 80 4.41 3.77 18.04
N VAL A 81 3.53 3.06 17.35
CA VAL A 81 2.19 3.53 16.98
C VAL A 81 1.20 3.12 18.07
N SER A 82 0.67 4.10 18.80
CA SER A 82 -0.39 3.91 19.80
C SER A 82 -1.70 4.59 19.44
N ARG A 83 -1.67 5.54 18.50
CA ARG A 83 -2.84 6.29 18.00
C ARG A 83 -2.68 6.53 16.51
N LEU A 84 -3.79 6.44 15.78
CA LEU A 84 -3.92 6.82 14.38
C LEU A 84 -5.22 7.59 14.22
N ASP A 85 -5.27 8.53 13.28
CA ASP A 85 -6.52 9.17 12.88
C ASP A 85 -7.29 8.25 11.93
N ALA A 86 -6.59 7.54 11.02
CA ALA A 86 -7.20 6.53 10.16
C ALA A 86 -6.28 5.38 9.75
N VAL A 87 -6.93 4.27 9.41
CA VAL A 87 -6.37 3.14 8.66
C VAL A 87 -7.08 3.05 7.31
N ILE A 88 -6.31 3.00 6.22
CA ILE A 88 -6.79 3.11 4.85
C ILE A 88 -6.29 1.92 4.03
N PRO A 89 -7.03 0.79 3.97
CA PRO A 89 -6.72 -0.28 3.03
C PRO A 89 -6.82 0.24 1.60
N VAL A 90 -5.77 0.08 0.78
CA VAL A 90 -5.79 0.56 -0.61
C VAL A 90 -6.75 -0.25 -1.51
N HIS A 91 -7.08 -1.47 -1.10
CA HIS A 91 -8.19 -2.30 -1.58
C HIS A 91 -8.38 -3.49 -0.62
N THR A 92 -9.32 -4.40 -0.88
CA THR A 92 -9.72 -5.42 0.09
C THR A 92 -9.17 -6.82 -0.12
N HIS A 93 -8.09 -6.98 -0.89
CA HIS A 93 -7.36 -8.24 -0.87
C HIS A 93 -6.69 -8.50 0.49
N ILE A 94 -6.40 -9.77 0.70
CA ILE A 94 -5.86 -10.32 1.94
C ILE A 94 -4.60 -9.59 2.44
N ASP A 95 -3.70 -9.22 1.53
CA ASP A 95 -2.42 -8.57 1.81
C ASP A 95 -2.53 -7.06 2.06
N HIS A 96 -3.75 -6.54 2.07
CA HIS A 96 -4.07 -5.15 2.35
C HIS A 96 -5.02 -5.02 3.54
N VAL A 97 -6.16 -5.73 3.51
CA VAL A 97 -7.25 -5.46 4.47
C VAL A 97 -7.32 -6.40 5.66
N MET A 98 -6.66 -7.57 5.62
CA MET A 98 -6.84 -8.62 6.65
C MET A 98 -6.75 -8.04 8.06
N ASP A 99 -5.74 -7.20 8.31
CA ASP A 99 -5.42 -6.68 9.62
C ASP A 99 -6.00 -5.29 9.87
N SER A 100 -6.52 -4.60 8.86
CA SER A 100 -6.87 -3.17 8.94
C SER A 100 -7.86 -2.86 10.06
N ALA A 101 -8.89 -3.69 10.23
CA ALA A 101 -9.88 -3.50 11.29
C ALA A 101 -9.29 -3.70 12.69
N LEU A 102 -8.38 -4.67 12.86
CA LEU A 102 -7.65 -4.89 14.10
C LEU A 102 -6.66 -3.75 14.40
N VAL A 103 -5.95 -3.26 13.39
CA VAL A 103 -5.06 -2.10 13.53
C VAL A 103 -5.85 -0.86 13.91
N ALA A 104 -6.98 -0.61 13.26
CA ALA A 104 -7.88 0.48 13.61
C ALA A 104 -8.30 0.33 15.07
N ASP A 105 -8.81 -0.83 15.47
CA ASP A 105 -9.24 -1.12 16.85
C ASP A 105 -8.16 -0.78 17.89
N ARG A 106 -6.93 -1.25 17.67
CA ARG A 106 -5.78 -1.03 18.57
C ARG A 106 -5.35 0.42 18.70
N THR A 107 -5.64 1.25 17.71
CA THR A 107 -5.13 2.63 17.61
C THR A 107 -6.22 3.69 17.76
N GLY A 108 -7.48 3.27 17.89
CA GLY A 108 -8.63 4.17 17.92
C GLY A 108 -8.95 4.84 16.58
N ALA A 109 -8.32 4.41 15.48
CA ALA A 109 -8.49 5.03 14.17
C ALA A 109 -9.87 4.80 13.55
N GLN A 110 -10.24 5.67 12.61
CA GLN A 110 -11.30 5.35 11.63
C GLN A 110 -10.77 4.32 10.63
N LEU A 111 -11.62 3.40 10.17
CA LEU A 111 -11.34 2.56 9.01
C LEU A 111 -11.98 3.20 7.79
N VAL A 112 -11.15 3.66 6.85
CA VAL A 112 -11.57 4.48 5.69
C VAL A 112 -11.33 3.70 4.40
N GLY A 113 -12.36 3.55 3.58
CA GLY A 113 -12.25 2.83 2.31
C GLY A 113 -13.60 2.73 1.60
N GLY A 114 -13.77 1.72 0.75
CA GLY A 114 -15.07 1.41 0.12
C GLY A 114 -16.01 0.62 1.03
N GLU A 115 -17.16 0.24 0.49
CA GLU A 115 -18.16 -0.59 1.20
C GLU A 115 -17.57 -1.95 1.57
N SER A 116 -16.68 -2.49 0.73
CA SER A 116 -15.98 -3.75 1.03
C SER A 116 -15.11 -3.63 2.28
N ALA A 117 -14.42 -2.49 2.48
CA ALA A 117 -13.60 -2.25 3.66
C ALA A 117 -14.46 -2.02 4.91
N ALA A 118 -15.58 -1.30 4.76
CA ALA A 118 -16.56 -1.15 5.83
C ALA A 118 -17.10 -2.51 6.29
N ASN A 119 -17.40 -3.44 5.37
CA ASN A 119 -17.85 -4.78 5.71
C ASN A 119 -16.78 -5.64 6.40
N VAL A 120 -15.49 -5.43 6.12
CA VAL A 120 -14.42 -6.03 6.95
C VAL A 120 -14.46 -5.43 8.38
N GLY A 121 -14.61 -4.12 8.50
CA GLY A 121 -14.76 -3.44 9.80
C GLY A 121 -15.97 -3.92 10.61
N ARG A 122 -17.14 -4.03 9.98
CA ARG A 122 -18.37 -4.57 10.60
C ARG A 122 -18.19 -6.02 11.02
N GLY A 123 -17.55 -6.83 10.18
CA GLY A 123 -17.27 -8.24 10.47
C GLY A 123 -16.28 -8.44 11.62
N TYR A 124 -15.35 -7.49 11.83
CA TYR A 124 -14.51 -7.44 13.02
C TYR A 124 -15.27 -6.98 14.27
N GLY A 125 -16.28 -6.11 14.11
CA GLY A 125 -17.07 -5.54 15.19
C GLY A 125 -16.71 -4.10 15.55
N LEU A 126 -16.11 -3.34 14.62
CA LEU A 126 -15.94 -1.90 14.80
C LEU A 126 -17.33 -1.22 14.84
N PRO A 127 -17.53 -0.19 15.70
CA PRO A 127 -18.76 0.59 15.69
C PRO A 127 -18.89 1.40 14.40
N GLU A 128 -20.13 1.64 13.95
CA GLU A 128 -20.41 2.25 12.64
C GLU A 128 -19.83 3.67 12.52
N ASP A 129 -19.72 4.41 13.62
CA ASP A 129 -19.11 5.76 13.65
C ASP A 129 -17.58 5.75 13.43
N ARG A 130 -16.95 4.58 13.46
CA ARG A 130 -15.54 4.36 13.11
C ARG A 130 -15.35 3.86 11.67
N LEU A 131 -16.42 3.67 10.90
CA LEU A 131 -16.37 3.25 9.50
C LEU A 131 -16.66 4.44 8.60
N VAL A 132 -15.78 4.71 7.65
CA VAL A 132 -15.94 5.80 6.69
C VAL A 132 -15.91 5.22 5.28
N VAL A 133 -17.06 5.24 4.62
CA VAL A 133 -17.17 4.89 3.21
C VAL A 133 -16.83 6.12 2.36
N ALA A 134 -15.70 6.06 1.67
CA ALA A 134 -15.22 7.14 0.83
C ALA A 134 -16.01 7.20 -0.49
N ALA A 135 -16.42 8.41 -0.86
CA ALA A 135 -16.83 8.70 -2.22
C ALA A 135 -15.59 9.03 -3.07
N SER A 136 -15.48 8.41 -4.24
CA SER A 136 -14.35 8.62 -5.15
C SER A 136 -14.17 10.09 -5.49
N GLY A 137 -12.96 10.62 -5.29
CA GLY A 137 -12.61 12.01 -5.61
C GLY A 137 -13.01 13.05 -4.55
N GLU A 138 -13.75 12.67 -3.51
CA GLU A 138 -14.13 13.57 -2.42
C GLU A 138 -13.07 13.56 -1.31
N PRO A 139 -12.62 14.73 -0.82
CA PRO A 139 -11.64 14.81 0.26
C PRO A 139 -12.27 14.53 1.63
N ILE A 140 -11.53 13.78 2.46
CA ILE A 140 -11.87 13.46 3.84
C ILE A 140 -10.78 14.04 4.75
N SER A 141 -11.16 14.91 5.69
CA SER A 141 -10.21 15.46 6.67
C SER A 141 -10.01 14.49 7.83
N LEU A 142 -8.76 14.04 8.03
CA LEU A 142 -8.35 13.05 9.03
C LEU A 142 -7.12 13.60 9.77
N GLY A 143 -7.30 14.11 10.99
CA GLY A 143 -6.22 14.74 11.75
C GLY A 143 -5.61 15.92 11.00
N ALA A 144 -4.28 15.93 10.78
CA ALA A 144 -3.58 16.96 9.99
C ALA A 144 -3.67 16.78 8.46
N PHE A 145 -4.33 15.72 7.98
CA PHE A 145 -4.32 15.32 6.57
C PHE A 145 -5.68 15.50 5.91
N ASP A 146 -5.69 15.92 4.65
CA ASP A 146 -6.83 15.70 3.76
C ASP A 146 -6.49 14.51 2.86
N VAL A 147 -7.39 13.53 2.83
CA VAL A 147 -7.24 12.28 2.06
C VAL A 147 -8.33 12.22 1.00
N THR A 148 -7.91 12.12 -0.26
CA THR A 148 -8.83 11.89 -1.38
C THR A 148 -8.55 10.51 -1.96
N LEU A 149 -9.51 9.60 -1.82
CA LEU A 149 -9.46 8.29 -2.46
C LEU A 149 -10.09 8.41 -3.85
N ILE A 150 -9.31 8.12 -4.89
CA ILE A 150 -9.78 8.14 -6.28
C ILE A 150 -9.82 6.70 -6.77
N GLU A 151 -10.97 6.29 -7.29
CA GLU A 151 -11.18 4.93 -7.79
C GLU A 151 -10.15 4.58 -8.86
N SER A 152 -9.59 3.38 -8.72
CA SER A 152 -8.52 2.82 -9.53
C SER A 152 -8.82 1.35 -9.82
N HIS A 153 -7.89 0.67 -10.46
CA HIS A 153 -7.98 -0.77 -10.69
C HIS A 153 -6.89 -1.53 -9.93
N HIS A 154 -7.16 -2.81 -9.68
CA HIS A 154 -6.13 -3.76 -9.31
C HIS A 154 -5.26 -4.11 -10.53
N CYS A 155 -3.97 -4.38 -10.33
CA CYS A 155 -3.12 -4.90 -11.39
C CYS A 155 -3.72 -6.21 -11.96
N PRO A 156 -3.91 -6.34 -13.29
CA PRO A 156 -4.44 -7.57 -13.87
C PRO A 156 -3.39 -8.69 -13.85
N PRO A 157 -3.79 -9.98 -13.80
CA PRO A 157 -5.13 -10.43 -13.48
C PRO A 157 -5.42 -10.26 -11.97
N ASP A 158 -6.62 -9.81 -11.67
CA ASP A 158 -7.17 -9.87 -10.32
C ASP A 158 -7.42 -11.33 -9.92
N ARG A 159 -6.83 -11.75 -8.80
CA ARG A 159 -6.93 -13.13 -8.31
C ARG A 159 -8.29 -13.43 -7.66
N PHE A 160 -8.88 -12.44 -6.97
CA PHE A 160 -10.14 -12.59 -6.25
C PHE A 160 -11.07 -11.40 -6.52
N PRO A 161 -11.53 -11.23 -7.77
CA PRO A 161 -12.42 -10.13 -8.12
C PRO A 161 -13.76 -10.25 -7.42
N GLY A 162 -14.45 -9.11 -7.32
CA GLY A 162 -15.76 -8.96 -6.68
C GLY A 162 -15.71 -8.04 -5.47
N VAL A 163 -16.81 -7.99 -4.73
CA VAL A 163 -16.98 -7.14 -3.55
C VAL A 163 -17.16 -7.99 -2.28
N ILE A 164 -16.97 -7.38 -1.12
CA ILE A 164 -17.37 -7.94 0.17
C ILE A 164 -18.70 -7.28 0.52
N ASP A 165 -19.82 -7.94 0.26
CA ASP A 165 -21.19 -7.40 0.33
C ASP A 165 -21.88 -7.60 1.69
N ALA A 166 -21.24 -8.30 2.62
CA ALA A 166 -21.72 -8.52 3.97
C ALA A 166 -20.56 -8.55 4.97
N PRO A 167 -20.83 -8.33 6.28
CA PRO A 167 -19.80 -8.38 7.32
C PRO A 167 -18.90 -9.61 7.23
N LEU A 168 -17.60 -9.42 7.00
CA LEU A 168 -16.63 -10.51 6.84
C LEU A 168 -16.05 -10.89 8.20
N ILE A 169 -16.46 -12.03 8.76
CA ILE A 169 -16.08 -12.47 10.11
C ILE A 169 -15.00 -13.57 10.03
N PRO A 170 -13.72 -13.29 10.36
CA PRO A 170 -12.68 -14.33 10.43
C PRO A 170 -13.01 -15.41 11.47
N PRO A 171 -12.60 -16.68 11.28
CA PRO A 171 -11.64 -17.13 10.26
C PRO A 171 -12.30 -17.41 8.89
N VAL A 172 -11.72 -16.86 7.82
CA VAL A 172 -12.21 -17.00 6.42
C VAL A 172 -11.10 -17.44 5.46
N GLN A 173 -11.46 -17.98 4.30
CA GLN A 173 -10.47 -18.31 3.27
C GLN A 173 -9.90 -17.03 2.63
N ALA A 174 -8.70 -17.12 2.05
CA ALA A 174 -8.09 -15.98 1.34
C ALA A 174 -9.00 -15.42 0.23
N SER A 175 -9.76 -16.27 -0.45
CA SER A 175 -10.70 -15.89 -1.51
C SER A 175 -11.93 -15.12 -1.02
N ALA A 176 -12.17 -15.03 0.29
CA ALA A 176 -13.23 -14.21 0.85
C ALA A 176 -12.83 -12.72 0.95
N TYR A 177 -11.53 -12.44 0.98
CA TYR A 177 -10.99 -11.08 0.81
C TYR A 177 -11.02 -10.74 -0.68
N ARG A 178 -12.19 -10.34 -1.16
CA ARG A 178 -12.39 -9.91 -2.55
C ARG A 178 -11.72 -8.56 -2.80
N CYS A 179 -11.37 -8.26 -4.05
CA CYS A 179 -10.68 -7.03 -4.39
C CYS A 179 -11.41 -5.77 -3.89
N GLY A 180 -12.74 -5.74 -4.00
CA GLY A 180 -13.53 -4.56 -3.70
C GLY A 180 -13.10 -3.36 -4.52
N GLU A 181 -13.35 -2.18 -3.98
CA GLU A 181 -12.87 -0.92 -4.51
C GLU A 181 -11.34 -0.81 -4.35
N SER A 182 -10.66 -0.39 -5.42
CA SER A 182 -9.22 -0.09 -5.40
C SER A 182 -8.99 1.40 -5.49
N TRP A 183 -8.02 1.92 -4.74
CA TRP A 183 -7.83 3.36 -4.57
C TRP A 183 -6.43 3.82 -4.96
N SER A 184 -6.39 4.91 -5.73
CA SER A 184 -5.29 5.87 -5.76
C SER A 184 -5.51 6.84 -4.61
N ALA A 185 -4.66 6.80 -3.57
CA ALA A 185 -4.83 7.65 -2.39
C ALA A 185 -3.96 8.92 -2.48
N LEU A 186 -4.59 10.07 -2.67
CA LEU A 186 -3.92 11.38 -2.58
C LEU A 186 -3.97 11.89 -1.15
N ILE A 187 -2.80 12.16 -0.60
CA ILE A 187 -2.64 12.66 0.76
C ILE A 187 -2.07 14.07 0.70
N ALA A 188 -2.78 15.02 1.29
CA ALA A 188 -2.31 16.39 1.49
C ALA A 188 -2.11 16.66 2.98
N HIS A 189 -0.87 16.93 3.39
CA HIS A 189 -0.57 17.33 4.76
C HIS A 189 -0.77 18.84 4.92
N ARG A 190 -1.81 19.25 5.64
CA ARG A 190 -2.22 20.66 5.70
C ARG A 190 -1.16 21.59 6.30
N PRO A 191 -0.48 21.25 7.41
CA PRO A 191 0.53 22.14 8.00
C PRO A 191 1.73 22.44 7.10
N SER A 192 2.18 21.48 6.28
CA SER A 192 3.37 21.64 5.44
C SER A 192 3.07 21.90 3.97
N GLY A 193 1.81 21.73 3.54
CA GLY A 193 1.40 21.80 2.13
C GLY A 193 1.92 20.66 1.26
N ARG A 194 2.61 19.67 1.85
CA ARG A 194 3.21 18.54 1.13
C ARG A 194 2.14 17.58 0.64
N ARG A 195 2.36 17.02 -0.55
CA ARG A 195 1.42 16.11 -1.22
C ARG A 195 2.08 14.81 -1.59
N LEU A 196 1.35 13.71 -1.42
CA LEU A 196 1.81 12.36 -1.72
C LEU A 196 0.72 11.60 -2.47
N LEU A 197 1.09 10.85 -3.50
CA LEU A 197 0.24 9.82 -4.08
C LEU A 197 0.70 8.46 -3.53
N ILE A 198 -0.23 7.66 -3.04
CA ILE A 198 -0.01 6.25 -2.72
C ILE A 198 -0.82 5.43 -3.71
N GLN A 199 -0.13 4.81 -4.65
CA GLN A 199 -0.69 3.88 -5.61
C GLN A 199 -0.40 2.45 -5.14
N GLY A 200 -1.23 1.95 -4.21
CA GLY A 200 -0.94 0.72 -3.47
C GLY A 200 -1.14 -0.59 -4.25
N SER A 201 -1.87 -0.57 -5.36
CA SER A 201 -1.92 -1.65 -6.35
C SER A 201 -1.48 -1.13 -7.72
N ALA A 202 -0.80 -1.96 -8.51
CA ALA A 202 -0.22 -1.58 -9.80
C ALA A 202 -1.25 -1.50 -10.95
N GLY A 203 -2.48 -1.08 -10.65
CA GLY A 203 -3.52 -0.74 -11.63
C GLY A 203 -3.80 0.75 -11.70
N PHE A 204 -4.59 1.15 -12.68
CA PHE A 204 -4.93 2.54 -12.95
C PHE A 204 -6.25 2.62 -13.71
N VAL A 205 -6.87 3.79 -13.68
CA VAL A 205 -7.99 4.18 -14.55
C VAL A 205 -7.52 5.40 -15.35
N GLU A 206 -7.63 5.33 -16.68
CA GLU A 206 -7.19 6.42 -17.56
C GLU A 206 -7.90 7.74 -17.21
N GLY A 207 -7.13 8.80 -17.04
CA GLY A 207 -7.61 10.14 -16.72
C GLY A 207 -8.08 10.34 -15.27
N ALA A 208 -8.11 9.32 -14.43
CA ALA A 208 -8.63 9.43 -13.05
C ALA A 208 -7.83 10.41 -12.18
N LEU A 209 -6.53 10.54 -12.44
CA LEU A 209 -5.64 11.46 -11.72
C LEU A 209 -5.43 12.80 -12.46
N SER A 210 -6.20 13.08 -13.52
CA SER A 210 -6.10 14.33 -14.26
C SER A 210 -6.37 15.55 -13.36
N GLY A 211 -5.50 16.55 -13.44
CA GLY A 211 -5.57 17.76 -12.61
C GLY A 211 -5.08 17.60 -11.18
N GLN A 212 -4.76 16.39 -10.74
CA GLN A 212 -4.19 16.14 -9.41
C GLN A 212 -2.69 16.45 -9.36
N ARG A 213 -2.14 16.62 -8.15
CA ARG A 213 -0.71 16.89 -7.94
C ARG A 213 -0.17 16.19 -6.71
N ALA A 214 1.03 15.63 -6.83
CA ALA A 214 1.79 15.07 -5.72
C ALA A 214 3.28 15.35 -5.91
N ASP A 215 3.99 15.60 -4.80
CA ASP A 215 5.44 15.85 -4.84
C ASP A 215 6.22 14.54 -5.06
N ALA A 216 5.71 13.45 -4.47
CA ALA A 216 6.26 12.11 -4.53
C ALA A 216 5.14 11.06 -4.67
N VAL A 217 5.49 9.89 -5.21
CA VAL A 217 4.59 8.74 -5.34
C VAL A 217 5.20 7.52 -4.65
N TYR A 218 4.44 6.88 -3.77
CA TYR A 218 4.68 5.47 -3.43
C TYR A 218 3.94 4.60 -4.44
N LEU A 219 4.71 3.91 -5.29
CA LEU A 219 4.20 3.21 -6.46
C LEU A 219 4.33 1.70 -6.24
N SER A 220 3.20 0.99 -6.22
CA SER A 220 3.20 -0.47 -6.21
C SER A 220 3.79 -1.00 -7.50
N VAL A 221 4.71 -1.96 -7.37
CA VAL A 221 5.31 -2.70 -8.48
C VAL A 221 4.94 -4.19 -8.44
N GLY A 222 4.08 -4.59 -7.51
CA GLY A 222 3.61 -5.97 -7.38
C GLY A 222 2.87 -6.43 -8.63
N GLN A 223 3.24 -7.62 -9.15
CA GLN A 223 2.75 -8.22 -10.40
C GLN A 223 3.05 -7.42 -11.68
N LEU A 224 3.67 -6.24 -11.57
CA LEU A 224 3.91 -5.37 -12.71
C LEU A 224 4.90 -6.01 -13.71
N GLY A 225 5.80 -6.88 -13.24
CA GLY A 225 6.81 -7.55 -14.07
C GLY A 225 6.23 -8.62 -14.98
N LEU A 226 4.95 -8.96 -14.79
CA LEU A 226 4.20 -9.88 -15.63
C LEU A 226 3.42 -9.17 -16.75
N GLN A 227 3.36 -7.84 -16.71
CA GLN A 227 2.59 -7.04 -17.67
C GLN A 227 3.40 -6.74 -18.93
N PRO A 228 2.73 -6.53 -20.08
CA PRO A 228 3.41 -6.04 -21.28
C PRO A 228 3.97 -4.64 -21.04
N ARG A 229 5.06 -4.30 -21.73
CA ARG A 229 5.70 -2.99 -21.62
C ARG A 229 4.71 -1.81 -21.79
N SER A 230 3.74 -1.93 -22.70
CA SER A 230 2.72 -0.89 -22.92
C SER A 230 1.97 -0.57 -21.63
N TYR A 231 1.56 -1.59 -20.87
CA TYR A 231 0.88 -1.40 -19.60
C TYR A 231 1.74 -0.65 -18.59
N LEU A 232 3.06 -0.90 -18.52
CA LEU A 232 3.96 -0.17 -17.62
C LEU A 232 4.08 1.31 -18.03
N VAL A 233 4.09 1.58 -19.33
CA VAL A 233 4.12 2.95 -19.87
C VAL A 233 2.83 3.68 -19.53
N ASP A 234 1.68 3.02 -19.71
CA ASP A 234 0.36 3.57 -19.40
C ASP A 234 0.23 3.79 -17.88
N TYR A 235 0.58 2.80 -17.06
CA TYR A 235 0.58 2.90 -15.61
C TYR A 235 1.43 4.06 -15.11
N TRP A 236 2.65 4.23 -15.61
CA TRP A 236 3.50 5.37 -15.27
C TRP A 236 2.90 6.71 -15.71
N THR A 237 2.27 6.74 -16.90
CA THR A 237 1.64 7.94 -17.44
C THR A 237 0.44 8.37 -16.60
N GLU A 238 -0.44 7.43 -16.27
CA GLU A 238 -1.68 7.66 -15.53
C GLU A 238 -1.46 7.86 -14.03
N THR A 239 -0.25 7.60 -13.51
CA THR A 239 0.07 7.79 -12.08
C THR A 239 1.15 8.83 -11.86
N VAL A 240 2.39 8.54 -12.25
CA VAL A 240 3.56 9.39 -11.96
C VAL A 240 3.53 10.68 -12.78
N ARG A 241 3.30 10.59 -14.10
CA ARG A 241 3.22 11.78 -14.95
C ARG A 241 1.96 12.58 -14.68
N ALA A 242 0.82 11.92 -14.51
CA ALA A 242 -0.48 12.55 -14.25
C ALA A 242 -0.41 13.54 -13.08
N VAL A 243 0.26 13.16 -11.99
CA VAL A 243 0.40 14.02 -10.79
C VAL A 243 1.65 14.90 -10.80
N GLY A 244 2.52 14.78 -11.81
CA GLY A 244 3.74 15.56 -11.96
C GLY A 244 4.79 15.31 -10.87
N ALA A 245 4.86 14.09 -10.34
CA ALA A 245 5.78 13.76 -9.25
C ALA A 245 7.24 13.75 -9.71
N ARG A 246 8.15 14.09 -8.79
CA ARG A 246 9.61 14.10 -9.05
C ARG A 246 10.35 12.93 -8.42
N ARG A 247 9.67 12.20 -7.54
CA ARG A 247 10.21 11.05 -6.82
C ARG A 247 9.21 9.93 -6.80
N VAL A 248 9.70 8.72 -7.04
CA VAL A 248 8.93 7.49 -6.97
C VAL A 248 9.63 6.55 -5.99
N ILE A 249 8.86 5.96 -5.09
CA ILE A 249 9.32 4.99 -4.11
C ILE A 249 8.58 3.68 -4.37
N ALA A 250 9.30 2.66 -4.85
CA ALA A 250 8.73 1.38 -5.24
C ALA A 250 8.33 0.54 -4.01
N ILE A 251 7.04 0.21 -3.90
CA ILE A 251 6.46 -0.60 -2.82
C ILE A 251 5.84 -1.89 -3.37
N HIS A 252 5.39 -2.79 -2.48
CA HIS A 252 4.76 -4.06 -2.85
C HIS A 252 5.65 -5.02 -3.65
N TRP A 253 6.96 -4.85 -3.57
CA TRP A 253 7.93 -5.74 -4.21
C TRP A 253 8.25 -6.98 -3.34
N ASP A 254 8.02 -6.89 -2.02
CA ASP A 254 8.47 -7.88 -1.05
C ASP A 254 7.49 -9.05 -0.84
N ASP A 255 8.02 -10.19 -0.39
CA ASP A 255 7.25 -11.43 -0.21
C ASP A 255 6.22 -11.32 0.93
N PHE A 256 4.98 -11.00 0.57
CA PHE A 256 3.86 -10.81 1.49
C PHE A 256 3.36 -12.07 2.21
N PHE A 257 3.98 -13.22 1.96
CA PHE A 257 3.80 -14.45 2.74
C PHE A 257 4.93 -14.70 3.75
N ARG A 258 5.86 -13.75 3.90
CA ARG A 258 7.00 -13.83 4.81
C ARG A 258 6.83 -12.85 5.97
N PRO A 259 6.96 -13.29 7.24
CA PRO A 259 6.87 -12.39 8.38
C PRO A 259 8.01 -11.38 8.39
N LEU A 260 7.75 -10.17 8.90
CA LEU A 260 8.72 -9.06 9.00
C LEU A 260 9.85 -9.32 10.00
N SER A 261 9.74 -10.34 10.84
CA SER A 261 10.83 -10.80 11.73
C SER A 261 11.97 -11.52 10.99
N LYS A 262 11.85 -11.70 9.66
CA LYS A 262 12.86 -12.31 8.81
C LYS A 262 13.34 -11.31 7.76
N PRO A 263 14.57 -11.45 7.23
CA PRO A 263 15.07 -10.58 6.15
C PRO A 263 14.10 -10.54 4.97
N LEU A 264 13.86 -9.34 4.42
CA LEU A 264 13.02 -9.15 3.26
C LEU A 264 13.61 -9.85 2.03
N ARG A 265 12.73 -10.19 1.08
CA ARG A 265 13.08 -10.75 -0.23
C ARG A 265 11.95 -10.47 -1.20
N ALA A 266 12.26 -10.37 -2.48
CA ALA A 266 11.25 -10.23 -3.53
C ALA A 266 10.34 -11.48 -3.63
N LEU A 267 9.17 -11.34 -4.25
CA LEU A 267 8.32 -12.47 -4.62
C LEU A 267 9.05 -13.46 -5.57
N PRO A 268 8.63 -14.74 -5.64
CA PRO A 268 9.11 -15.65 -6.68
C PRO A 268 8.79 -15.14 -8.08
N TYR A 269 9.62 -15.51 -9.07
CA TYR A 269 9.34 -15.24 -10.49
C TYR A 269 8.01 -15.83 -10.99
N ALA A 270 7.45 -16.81 -10.27
CA ALA A 270 6.11 -17.33 -10.54
C ALA A 270 4.98 -16.36 -10.17
N GLY A 271 5.25 -15.39 -9.29
CA GLY A 271 4.32 -14.36 -8.85
C GLY A 271 4.65 -12.96 -9.38
N ASP A 272 5.93 -12.64 -9.58
CA ASP A 272 6.36 -11.36 -10.15
C ASP A 272 7.83 -11.38 -10.62
N ASP A 273 8.17 -10.60 -11.66
CA ASP A 273 9.55 -10.37 -12.11
C ASP A 273 9.95 -8.91 -11.90
N LEU A 274 10.38 -8.58 -10.68
CA LEU A 274 10.83 -7.22 -10.30
C LEU A 274 11.92 -6.69 -11.25
N ASP A 275 12.83 -7.54 -11.74
CA ASP A 275 13.88 -7.12 -12.68
C ASP A 275 13.28 -6.59 -13.99
N ALA A 276 12.14 -7.14 -14.42
CA ALA A 276 11.42 -6.68 -15.60
C ALA A 276 10.73 -5.33 -15.35
N SER A 277 10.06 -5.16 -14.21
CA SER A 277 9.44 -3.88 -13.83
C SER A 277 10.48 -2.77 -13.78
N MET A 278 11.56 -2.98 -13.02
CA MET A 278 12.55 -1.93 -12.77
C MET A 278 13.27 -1.48 -14.05
N ARG A 279 13.50 -2.38 -15.01
CA ARG A 279 14.10 -2.00 -16.30
C ARG A 279 13.27 -0.96 -17.05
N VAL A 280 11.95 -1.16 -17.12
CA VAL A 280 11.05 -0.23 -17.82
C VAL A 280 10.88 1.06 -17.02
N LEU A 281 10.71 0.95 -15.70
CA LEU A 281 10.58 2.10 -14.82
C LEU A 281 11.85 2.97 -14.81
N ASP A 282 13.04 2.39 -14.93
CA ASP A 282 14.31 3.12 -15.05
C ASP A 282 14.37 3.97 -16.32
N GLU A 283 13.95 3.40 -17.45
CA GLU A 283 13.92 4.11 -18.73
C GLU A 283 12.94 5.28 -18.68
N LEU A 284 11.77 5.09 -18.07
CA LEU A 284 10.74 6.13 -17.91
C LEU A 284 11.19 7.21 -16.92
N ALA A 285 11.76 6.82 -15.78
CA ALA A 285 12.29 7.72 -14.78
C ALA A 285 13.42 8.60 -15.35
N ALA A 286 14.33 8.00 -16.13
CA ALA A 286 15.41 8.73 -16.79
C ALA A 286 14.88 9.71 -17.85
N ALA A 287 13.88 9.32 -18.64
CA ALA A 287 13.26 10.18 -19.65
C ALA A 287 12.56 11.40 -19.02
N ASP A 288 11.95 11.22 -17.85
CA ASP A 288 11.16 12.25 -17.18
C ASP A 288 11.94 13.04 -16.10
N GLY A 289 13.20 12.67 -15.82
CA GLY A 289 14.00 13.28 -14.76
C GLY A 289 13.46 12.99 -13.35
N VAL A 290 12.80 11.84 -13.16
CA VAL A 290 12.23 11.38 -11.89
C VAL A 290 13.25 10.49 -11.17
N THR A 291 13.39 10.66 -9.86
CA THR A 291 14.25 9.76 -9.07
C THR A 291 13.45 8.56 -8.58
N LEU A 292 14.00 7.36 -8.76
CA LEU A 292 13.37 6.08 -8.37
C LEU A 292 14.11 5.43 -7.20
N HIS A 293 13.40 5.20 -6.10
CA HIS A 293 13.92 4.68 -4.84
C HIS A 293 13.22 3.39 -4.43
N PHE A 294 13.83 2.68 -3.49
CA PHE A 294 13.17 1.69 -2.64
C PHE A 294 13.10 2.21 -1.20
N PRO A 295 12.02 1.94 -0.45
CA PRO A 295 11.90 2.36 0.93
C PRO A 295 12.65 1.40 1.87
N THR A 296 13.19 1.94 2.95
CA THR A 296 13.87 1.17 4.00
C THR A 296 12.87 0.76 5.07
N LEU A 297 12.77 -0.55 5.33
CA LEU A 297 11.84 -1.10 6.34
C LEU A 297 12.07 -0.44 7.71
N TRP A 298 10.98 0.04 8.34
CA TRP A 298 10.94 0.69 9.66
C TRP A 298 11.63 2.06 9.77
N ARG A 299 12.23 2.56 8.68
CA ARG A 299 12.88 3.87 8.71
C ARG A 299 11.85 4.99 8.57
N ARG A 300 12.00 6.05 9.36
CA ARG A 300 11.32 7.33 9.10
C ARG A 300 12.03 8.02 7.95
N GLU A 301 11.35 8.13 6.82
CA GLU A 301 11.88 8.68 5.59
C GLU A 301 11.15 9.98 5.22
N ASN A 302 11.84 10.87 4.51
CA ASN A 302 11.30 12.11 3.98
C ASN A 302 11.30 12.02 2.44
N PRO A 303 10.18 11.59 1.83
CA PRO A 303 10.08 11.45 0.37
C PRO A 303 10.00 12.79 -0.37
N TRP A 304 9.90 13.92 0.33
CA TRP A 304 9.68 15.24 -0.26
C TRP A 304 10.95 16.05 -0.55
N ILE A 305 12.12 15.57 -0.11
CA ILE A 305 13.40 16.30 -0.22
C ILE A 305 14.43 15.59 -1.08
#